data_AF-A0A920TNX1-F1
#
_entry.id   AF-A0A920TNX1-F1
#
_cell.length_a   1.000
_cell.length_b   1.000
_cell.length_c   1.000
_cell.angle_alpha   90.00
_cell.angle_beta   90.00
_cell.angle_gamma   90.00
#
_symmetry.space_group_name_H-M   'P 1'
#
loop_
_entity.id
_entity.type
_entity.pdbx_description
1 polymer ?
#
loop_
_entity_poly.entity_id
_entity_poly.type
_entity_poly.pdbx_seq_one_letter_code
_entity_poly.pdbx_strand_id
1 'polypeptide(L)' 'MSETVQFFIKETIAKQENIQHLGTLDLELMACSLLGVERSKLLTSPIALNQDSKDEFWSMIRRRMDGEPLAYI' A
#
# COMPACT_ATOMS: atom_id res chain seq x y z
N MET A 1 -1.30 9.41 -16.60
CA MET A 1 -2.50 9.34 -15.74
C MET A 1 -2.02 9.15 -14.31
N SER A 2 -2.56 9.88 -13.34
CA SER A 2 -2.24 9.63 -11.93
C SER A 2 -2.89 8.31 -11.53
N GLU A 3 -2.07 7.39 -11.04
CA GLU A 3 -2.51 6.07 -10.58
C GLU A 3 -3.18 6.23 -9.22
N THR A 4 -4.30 5.53 -9.00
CA THR A 4 -4.96 5.55 -7.69
C THR A 4 -4.38 4.51 -6.76
N VAL A 5 -4.49 4.75 -5.45
CA VAL A 5 -4.08 3.78 -4.42
C VAL A 5 -4.72 2.41 -4.64
N GLN A 6 -6.02 2.35 -4.96
CA GLN A 6 -6.71 1.08 -5.13
C GLN A 6 -6.18 0.30 -6.34
N PHE A 7 -5.83 1.00 -7.41
CA PHE A 7 -5.24 0.37 -8.59
C PHE A 7 -3.84 -0.15 -8.27
N PHE A 8 -3.02 0.68 -7.61
CA PHE A 8 -1.68 0.31 -7.19
C PHE A 8 -1.67 -0.94 -6.28
N ILE A 9 -2.55 -0.99 -5.27
CA ILE A 9 -2.67 -2.16 -4.38
C ILE A 9 -3.05 -3.43 -5.16
N LYS A 10 -4.01 -3.33 -6.07
CA LYS A 10 -4.42 -4.47 -6.91
C LYS A 10 -3.28 -4.96 -7.79
N GLU A 11 -2.53 -4.07 -8.42
CA GLU A 11 -1.37 -4.44 -9.23
C GLU A 11 -0.27 -5.09 -8.38
N THR A 12 0.01 -4.55 -7.20
CA THR A 12 1.03 -5.08 -6.28
C THR A 12 0.69 -6.51 -5.87
N ILE A 13 -0.55 -6.77 -5.45
CA ILE A 13 -1.01 -8.13 -5.08
C ILE A 13 -0.91 -9.08 -6.27
N ALA A 14 -1.37 -8.66 -7.46
CA ALA A 14 -1.33 -9.49 -8.66
C ALA A 14 0.11 -9.86 -9.07
N LYS A 15 1.10 -9.00 -8.75
CA LYS A 15 2.52 -9.26 -9.03
C LYS A 15 3.20 -10.14 -7.97
N GLN A 16 2.56 -10.37 -6.82
CA GLN A 16 3.20 -10.94 -5.62
C GLN A 16 2.52 -12.23 -5.12
N GLU A 17 2.07 -13.09 -6.04
CA GLU A 17 1.33 -14.35 -5.78
C GLU A 17 1.98 -15.35 -4.79
N ASN A 18 3.20 -15.11 -4.28
CA ASN A 18 3.96 -16.07 -3.45
C ASN A 18 4.47 -15.55 -2.09
N ILE A 19 4.07 -14.36 -1.63
CA ILE A 19 4.61 -13.78 -0.38
C ILE A 19 3.63 -13.99 0.80
N GLN A 20 4.00 -14.86 1.75
CA GLN A 20 3.17 -15.19 2.91
C GLN A 20 2.87 -14.02 3.86
N HIS A 21 3.64 -12.93 3.78
CA HIS A 21 3.57 -11.81 4.72
C HIS A 21 2.86 -10.56 4.20
N LEU A 22 2.44 -10.55 2.93
CA LEU A 22 1.87 -9.36 2.31
C LEU A 22 0.42 -9.61 1.89
N GLY A 23 -0.50 -9.24 2.78
CA GLY A 23 -1.94 -9.27 2.50
C GLY A 23 -2.48 -7.94 1.99
N THR A 24 -3.67 -7.97 1.41
CA THR A 24 -4.41 -6.74 1.02
C THR A 24 -4.58 -5.78 2.19
N LEU A 25 -4.87 -6.30 3.39
CA LEU A 25 -5.04 -5.49 4.59
C LEU A 25 -3.76 -4.74 4.98
N ASP A 26 -2.59 -5.38 4.84
CA ASP A 26 -1.31 -4.76 5.15
C ASP A 26 -1.08 -3.55 4.22
N LEU A 27 -1.34 -3.73 2.92
CA LEU A 27 -1.23 -2.66 1.92
C LEU A 27 -2.23 -1.51 2.18
N GLU A 28 -3.47 -1.82 2.55
CA GLU A 28 -4.47 -0.81 2.91
C GLU A 28 -4.03 0.00 4.14
N LEU A 29 -3.51 -0.66 5.18
CA LEU A 29 -3.05 0.00 6.40
C LEU A 29 -1.80 0.86 6.16
N MET A 30 -0.84 0.38 5.36
CA MET A 30 0.31 1.18 4.92
C MET A 30 -0.14 2.43 4.16
N ALA A 31 -1.08 2.28 3.22
CA ALA A 31 -1.61 3.42 2.48
C ALA A 31 -2.33 4.43 3.39
N CYS A 32 -3.05 3.96 4.41
CA CYS A 32 -3.67 4.82 5.42
C CYS A 32 -2.62 5.60 6.21
N SER A 33 -1.55 4.93 6.64
CA SER A 33 -0.43 5.54 7.37
C SER A 33 0.27 6.61 6.52
N LEU A 34 0.63 6.26 5.28
CA LEU A 34 1.31 7.13 4.33
C LEU A 34 0.51 8.40 4.00
N LEU A 35 -0.80 8.26 3.81
CA LEU A 35 -1.65 9.35 3.35
C LEU A 35 -2.36 10.11 4.49
N GLY A 36 -2.23 9.62 5.74
CA GLY A 36 -2.92 10.20 6.89
C GLY A 36 -4.45 10.14 6.76
N VAL A 37 -4.99 9.09 6.14
CA VAL A 37 -6.43 8.92 5.92
C VAL A 37 -6.95 7.66 6.59
N GLU A 38 -8.24 7.68 6.94
CA GLU A 38 -8.91 6.47 7.41
C GLU A 38 -9.11 5.46 6.29
N ARG A 39 -9.10 4.16 6.66
CA ARG A 39 -9.36 3.05 5.75
C ARG A 39 -10.73 3.15 5.07
N SER A 40 -11.74 3.67 5.77
CA SER A 40 -13.08 3.96 5.22
C SER A 40 -12.98 4.83 3.97
N LYS A 41 -12.23 5.95 4.07
CA LYS A 41 -12.02 6.91 2.98
C LYS A 41 -11.26 6.30 1.81
N LEU A 42 -10.31 5.41 2.10
CA LEU A 42 -9.55 4.66 1.10
C LEU A 42 -10.44 3.71 0.28
N LEU A 43 -11.54 3.21 0.85
CA LEU A 43 -12.48 2.32 0.17
C LEU A 43 -13.58 3.08 -0.57
N THR A 44 -13.95 4.28 -0.12
CA THR A 44 -15.07 5.05 -0.67
C THR A 44 -14.69 6.06 -1.75
N SER A 45 -13.40 6.38 -1.90
CA SER A 45 -12.97 7.45 -2.81
C SER A 45 -11.65 7.12 -3.51
N PRO A 46 -11.53 7.38 -4.82
CA PRO A 46 -10.25 7.23 -5.51
C PRO A 46 -9.27 8.29 -4.99
N ILE A 47 -8.13 7.83 -4.47
CA ILE A 47 -7.05 8.70 -4.00
C ILE A 47 -5.89 8.58 -4.97
N ALA A 48 -5.48 9.70 -5.55
CA ALA A 48 -4.34 9.79 -6.45
C ALA A 48 -3.02 9.61 -5.68
N LEU A 49 -2.13 8.77 -6.19
CA LEU A 49 -0.74 8.69 -5.74
C LEU A 49 0.14 9.55 -6.65
N ASN A 50 0.87 10.49 -6.06
CA ASN A 50 1.98 11.17 -6.72
C ASN A 50 3.24 10.30 -6.67
N GLN A 51 4.31 10.71 -7.35
CA GLN A 51 5.52 9.89 -7.44
C GLN A 51 6.20 9.69 -6.07
N ASP A 52 6.32 10.75 -5.27
CA ASP A 52 6.95 10.68 -3.95
C ASP A 52 6.22 9.69 -3.01
N SER A 53 4.90 9.72 -3.00
CA SER A 53 4.08 8.76 -2.24
C SER A 53 4.23 7.34 -2.77
N LYS A 54 4.38 7.14 -4.09
CA LYS A 54 4.63 5.79 -4.62
C LYS A 54 5.98 5.24 -4.19
N ASP A 55 7.01 6.07 -4.22
CA ASP A 55 8.36 5.66 -3.84
C ASP A 55 8.42 5.28 -2.36
N GLU A 56 7.76 6.06 -1.49
CA GLU A 56 7.62 5.74 -0.07
C GLU A 56 6.78 4.47 0.15
N PHE A 57 5.66 4.32 -0.57
CA PHE A 57 4.83 3.13 -0.46
C PHE A 57 5.61 1.87 -0.86
N TRP A 58 6.41 1.94 -1.93
CA TRP A 58 7.29 0.84 -2.32
C TRP A 58 8.34 0.50 -1.26
N SER A 59 8.88 1.52 -0.58
CA SER A 59 9.80 1.33 0.55
C SER A 59 9.13 0.55 1.69
N MET A 60 7.92 0.95 2.09
CA MET A 60 7.11 0.28 3.11
C MET A 60 6.82 -1.19 2.73
N ILE A 61 6.43 -1.44 1.48
CA ILE A 61 6.16 -2.79 0.96
C ILE A 61 7.41 -3.66 1.02
N ARG A 62 8.55 -3.13 0.59
CA ARG A 62 9.83 -3.87 0.63
C ARG A 62 10.20 -4.25 2.06
N ARG A 63 10.12 -3.31 3.00
CA ARG A 63 10.34 -3.56 4.43
C ARG A 63 9.45 -4.67 4.97
N ARG A 64 8.16 -4.65 4.62
CA ARG A 64 7.22 -5.71 5.00
C ARG A 64 7.58 -7.07 4.41
N MET A 65 7.99 -7.10 3.14
CA MET A 65 8.44 -8.31 2.47
C MET A 65 9.71 -8.91 3.09
N ASP A 66 10.60 -8.05 3.58
CA ASP A 66 11.82 -8.45 4.29
C ASP A 66 11.55 -8.95 5.73
N GLY A 67 10.27 -8.96 6.15
CA GLY A 67 9.81 -9.51 7.43
C GLY A 67 9.60 -8.47 8.52
N GLU A 68 9.74 -7.17 8.22
CA GLU A 68 9.48 -6.13 9.21
C GLU A 68 8.01 -6.17 9.67
N PRO A 69 7.73 -6.11 10.99
CA PRO A 69 6.35 -6.10 11.48
C PRO A 69 5.64 -4.81 11.08
N LEU A 70 4.37 -4.94 10.66
CA LEU A 70 3.56 -3.81 10.18
C LEU A 70 3.48 -2.63 11.17
N ALA A 71 3.51 -2.90 12.48
CA ALA A 71 3.45 -1.86 13.50
C ALA A 71 4.68 -0.92 13.55
N TYR A 72 5.78 -1.28 12.87
CA TYR A 72 7.00 -0.47 12.77
C TYR A 72 7.17 0.23 11.41
N ILE A 73 6.23 0.00 10.49
CA ILE A 73 6.22 0.58 9.15
C ILE A 73 5.31 1.81 9.16
#